data_AF-A0A1E3AJB4-F1
#
_entry.id   AF-A0A1E3AJB4-F1
#
_cell.length_a   1.000
_cell.length_b   1.000
_cell.length_c   1.000
_cell.angle_alpha   90.00
_cell.angle_beta   90.00
_cell.angle_gamma   90.00
#
_symmetry.space_group_name_H-M   'P 1'
#
loop_
_entity.id
_entity.type
_entity.pdbx_description
1 polymer ?
#
loop_
_entity_poly.entity_id
_entity_poly.type
_entity_poly.pdbx_seq_one_letter_code
_entity_poly.pdbx_strand_id
1 'polypeptide(L)'
;MITPLIYSSKLVQIPVPRFVVFYNGTQEQPERRVLRLSDAFEKKVSSPELEVTVTMLNINPGNNRELMEKCRTLREYCMFVECIRKYAEQMDIG
;
A
#
# COMPACT_ATOMS: atom_id res chain seq x y z
N MET A 1 -39.11 -6.98 9.40
CA MET A 1 -38.25 -8.01 8.82
C MET A 1 -37.81 -7.55 7.45
N ILE A 2 -36.52 -7.21 7.27
CA ILE A 2 -35.95 -6.93 5.95
C ILE A 2 -35.26 -8.21 5.53
N THR A 3 -35.82 -8.92 4.55
CA THR A 3 -35.17 -10.06 3.92
C THR A 3 -33.90 -9.56 3.23
N PRO A 4 -32.73 -10.19 3.47
CA PRO A 4 -31.52 -9.81 2.76
C PRO A 4 -31.74 -10.13 1.27
N LEU A 5 -31.43 -9.15 0.43
CA LEU A 5 -31.64 -9.15 -1.01
C LEU A 5 -30.61 -10.05 -1.72
N ILE A 6 -30.41 -11.28 -1.24
CA ILE A 6 -29.28 -12.14 -1.63
C ILE A 6 -29.42 -12.64 -3.08
N TYR A 7 -30.64 -12.60 -3.63
CA TYR A 7 -30.95 -13.01 -5.00
C TYR A 7 -31.65 -11.89 -5.78
N SER A 8 -31.02 -10.73 -5.89
CA SER A 8 -31.49 -9.65 -6.78
C SER A 8 -30.73 -9.68 -8.10
N SER A 9 -31.46 -9.56 -9.22
CA SER A 9 -30.86 -9.27 -10.53
C SER A 9 -30.44 -7.80 -10.68
N LYS A 10 -30.82 -6.93 -9.73
CA LYS A 10 -30.43 -5.52 -9.74
C LYS A 10 -28.98 -5.37 -9.30
N LEU A 11 -28.20 -4.65 -10.10
CA LEU A 11 -26.81 -4.33 -9.77
C LEU A 11 -26.73 -3.50 -8.48
N VAL A 12 -26.06 -4.03 -7.46
CA VAL A 12 -25.80 -3.33 -6.21
C VAL A 12 -24.62 -2.39 -6.41
N GLN A 13 -24.84 -1.09 -6.23
CA GLN A 13 -23.77 -0.10 -6.24
C GLN A 13 -22.93 -0.26 -4.97
N ILE A 14 -21.62 -0.42 -5.13
CA ILE A 14 -20.66 -0.46 -4.03
C ILE A 14 -19.82 0.82 -4.04
N PRO A 15 -19.34 1.29 -2.87
CA PRO A 15 -18.41 2.41 -2.83
C PRO A 15 -17.14 2.09 -3.63
N VAL A 16 -16.56 3.12 -4.22
CA VAL A 16 -15.31 2.99 -4.99
C VAL A 16 -14.20 2.48 -4.06
N PRO A 17 -13.59 1.31 -4.34
CA PRO A 17 -12.52 0.78 -3.51
C PRO A 17 -11.26 1.64 -3.64
N ARG A 18 -10.50 1.77 -2.55
CA ARG A 18 -9.18 2.40 -2.57
C ARG A 18 -8.12 1.39 -2.14
N PHE A 19 -7.12 1.21 -3.01
CA PHE A 19 -5.98 0.34 -2.73
C PHE A 19 -4.76 1.19 -2.38
N VAL A 20 -4.20 0.93 -1.20
CA VAL A 20 -3.01 1.61 -0.68
C VAL A 20 -2.00 0.58 -0.20
N VAL A 21 -0.72 0.78 -0.53
CA VAL A 21 0.40 -0.03 -0.04
C VAL A 21 1.41 0.89 0.63
N PHE A 22 1.92 0.49 1.80
CA PHE A 22 2.99 1.18 2.48
C PHE A 22 4.35 0.62 2.07
N TYR A 23 5.22 1.49 1.58
CA TYR A 23 6.59 1.13 1.24
C TYR A 23 7.53 1.43 2.40
N ASN A 24 8.17 0.38 2.92
CA ASN A 24 9.20 0.45 3.94
C ASN A 24 10.43 -0.34 3.48
N GLY A 25 10.85 -0.17 2.23
CA GLY A 25 12.07 -0.80 1.70
C GLY A 25 13.29 0.10 1.87
N THR A 26 14.47 -0.43 1.55
CA THR A 26 15.76 0.29 1.65
C THR A 26 16.13 1.07 0.38
N GLN A 27 15.46 0.81 -0.75
CA GLN A 27 15.72 1.54 -1.98
C GLN A 27 15.07 2.93 -1.91
N GLU A 28 15.70 3.92 -2.54
CA GLU A 28 15.12 5.24 -2.68
C GLU A 28 13.81 5.14 -3.48
N GLN A 29 12.75 5.75 -2.96
CA GLN A 29 11.43 5.79 -3.58
C GLN A 29 10.80 7.17 -3.32
N PRO A 30 9.99 7.68 -4.27
CA PRO A 30 9.28 8.94 -4.06
C PRO A 30 8.31 8.81 -2.89
N GLU A 31 7.93 9.96 -2.30
CA GLU A 31 6.96 10.02 -1.20
C GLU A 31 5.64 9.31 -1.55
N ARG A 32 5.21 9.45 -2.82
CA ARG A 32 4.01 8.79 -3.35
C ARG A 32 4.22 8.39 -4.81
N ARG A 33 3.73 7.21 -5.20
CA ARG A 33 3.58 6.82 -6.62
C ARG A 33 2.37 5.91 -6.83
N VAL A 34 1.94 5.80 -8.09
CA VAL A 34 0.93 4.82 -8.50
C VAL A 34 1.66 3.59 -9.05
N LEU A 35 1.23 2.41 -8.61
CA LEU A 35 1.65 1.12 -9.16
C LEU A 35 0.49 0.55 -9.96
N ARG A 36 0.79 -0.06 -11.11
CA ARG A 36 -0.20 -0.78 -11.93
C ARG A 36 0.11 -2.26 -11.90
N LEU A 37 -0.91 -3.09 -11.74
CA LEU A 37 -0.74 -4.54 -11.78
C LEU A 37 -0.20 -4.98 -13.14
N SER A 38 -0.62 -4.33 -14.21
CA SER A 38 -0.16 -4.64 -15.58
C SER A 38 1.33 -4.37 -15.82
N ASP A 39 1.99 -3.55 -14.99
CA ASP A 39 3.45 -3.36 -15.06
C ASP A 39 4.19 -4.67 -14.77
N ALA A 40 3.60 -5.56 -13.96
CA ALA A 40 4.15 -6.86 -13.61
C ALA A 40 3.75 -8.00 -14.57
N PHE A 41 2.86 -7.76 -15.55
CA PHE A 41 2.49 -8.79 -16.51
C PHE A 41 3.67 -9.16 -17.42
N GLU A 42 3.88 -10.47 -17.59
CA GLU A 42 4.90 -11.04 -18.48
C GLU A 42 4.67 -10.60 -19.94
N LYS A 43 3.44 -10.71 -20.42
CA LYS A 43 3.02 -10.23 -21.75
C LYS A 43 2.33 -8.88 -21.64
N LYS A 44 2.83 -7.90 -22.37
CA LYS A 44 2.23 -6.56 -22.42
C LYS A 44 0.97 -6.57 -23.28
N VAL A 45 -0.13 -6.09 -22.70
CA VAL A 45 -1.45 -5.98 -23.34
C VAL A 45 -1.91 -4.54 -23.18
N SER A 46 -2.40 -3.92 -24.25
CA SER A 46 -2.86 -2.53 -24.23
C SER A 46 -4.14 -2.33 -23.42
N SER A 47 -5.01 -3.33 -23.38
CA SER A 47 -6.31 -3.29 -22.68
C SER A 47 -6.56 -4.60 -21.92
N PRO A 48 -6.01 -4.76 -20.71
CA PRO A 48 -6.27 -5.95 -19.89
C PRO A 48 -7.71 -5.96 -19.39
N GLU A 49 -8.28 -7.16 -19.18
CA GLU A 49 -9.62 -7.33 -18.62
C GLU A 49 -9.70 -6.89 -17.15
N LEU A 50 -8.58 -6.98 -16.42
CA LEU A 50 -8.44 -6.49 -15.06
C LEU A 50 -7.18 -5.63 -14.94
N GLU A 51 -7.36 -4.38 -14.53
CA GLU A 51 -6.29 -3.47 -14.12
C GLU A 51 -6.54 -3.05 -12.67
N VAL A 52 -5.52 -3.22 -11.83
CA VAL A 52 -5.55 -2.73 -10.45
C VAL A 52 -4.47 -1.68 -10.30
N THR A 53 -4.89 -0.46 -9.98
CA THR A 53 -3.98 0.63 -9.63
C THR A 53 -3.93 0.82 -8.12
N VAL A 54 -2.73 0.85 -7.57
CA VAL A 54 -2.49 1.00 -6.13
C VAL A 54 -1.74 2.29 -5.87
N THR A 55 -2.13 3.05 -4.84
CA THR A 55 -1.32 4.17 -4.35
C THR A 55 -0.27 3.64 -3.38
N MET A 56 1.00 3.72 -3.75
CA MET A 56 2.11 3.42 -2.86
C MET A 56 2.50 4.69 -2.08
N LEU A 57 2.57 4.58 -0.76
CA LEU A 57 3.01 5.65 0.15
C LEU A 57 4.31 5.23 0.84
N ASN A 58 5.36 6.03 0.69
CA ASN A 58 6.63 5.78 1.36
C ASN A 58 6.52 6.12 2.86
N ILE A 59 6.71 5.12 3.72
CA ILE A 59 6.61 5.28 5.17
C ILE A 59 7.98 5.35 5.84
N ASN A 60 9.07 5.36 5.08
CA ASN A 60 10.40 5.59 5.63
C ASN A 60 10.50 7.00 6.26
N PRO A 61 11.36 7.18 7.27
CA PRO A 61 11.55 8.45 7.96
C PRO A 61 11.69 9.64 7.00
N GLY A 62 11.00 10.75 7.31
CA GLY A 62 11.01 11.97 6.50
C GLY A 62 9.93 12.06 5.42
N ASN A 63 9.24 10.96 5.10
CA ASN A 63 8.17 10.90 4.09
C ASN A 63 6.76 10.87 4.72
N ASN A 64 5.75 11.30 3.96
CA ASN A 64 4.33 11.30 4.30
C ASN A 64 4.05 11.82 5.72
N ARG A 65 4.58 13.00 6.06
CA ARG A 65 4.53 13.55 7.43
C ARG A 65 3.12 13.65 7.98
N GLU A 66 2.17 14.14 7.18
CA GLU A 66 0.76 14.25 7.58
C GLU A 66 0.14 12.88 7.93
N LEU A 67 0.48 11.81 7.18
CA LEU A 67 0.04 10.45 7.49
C LEU A 67 0.61 9.98 8.83
N MET A 68 1.89 10.26 9.08
CA MET A 68 2.59 9.87 10.32
C MET A 68 2.10 10.65 11.54
N GLU A 69 1.65 11.89 11.35
CA GLU A 69 1.02 12.70 12.39
C GLU A 69 -0.37 12.16 12.75
N LYS A 70 -1.16 11.76 11.74
CA LYS A 70 -2.52 11.23 11.94
C LYS A 70 -2.55 9.78 12.44
N CYS A 71 -1.53 8.97 12.14
CA CYS A 71 -1.52 7.55 12.48
C CYS A 71 -0.33 7.18 13.39
N ARG A 72 -0.55 7.25 14.71
CA ARG A 72 0.46 6.93 15.72
C ARG A 72 1.04 5.53 15.57
N THR A 73 0.19 4.51 15.39
CA THR A 73 0.63 3.11 15.27
C THR A 73 1.55 2.90 14.06
N LEU A 74 1.23 3.53 12.92
CA LEU A 74 2.08 3.45 11.74
C LEU A 74 3.43 4.12 11.98
N ARG A 75 3.44 5.29 12.63
CA ARG A 75 4.68 5.99 13.01
C ARG A 75 5.56 5.15 13.94
N GLU A 76 4.98 4.56 14.99
CA GLU A 76 5.72 3.71 15.93
C GLU A 76 6.28 2.45 15.25
N TYR A 77 5.53 1.84 14.34
CA TYR A 77 6.02 0.75 13.49
C TYR A 77 7.25 1.18 12.66
N CYS A 78 7.19 2.35 12.02
CA CYS A 78 8.32 2.84 11.20
C CYS A 78 9.57 3.05 12.05
N MET A 79 9.42 3.65 13.24
CA MET A 79 10.52 3.83 14.19
C MET A 79 11.11 2.51 14.65
N PHE A 80 10.27 1.51 14.92
CA PHE A 80 10.72 0.17 15.33
C PHE A 80 11.52 -0.54 14.24
N VAL A 81 11.05 -0.50 12.98
CA VAL A 81 11.78 -1.10 11.86
C VAL A 81 13.11 -0.39 11.61
N GLU A 82 13.14 0.95 11.70
CA GLU A 82 14.38 1.72 11.59
C GLU A 82 15.38 1.34 12.69
N CYS A 83 14.89 1.14 13.92
CA CYS A 83 15.69 0.69 15.05
C CYS A 83 16.32 -0.69 14.77
N ILE A 84 15.52 -1.68 14.34
CA ILE A 84 16.02 -3.02 14.00
C ILE A 84 17.11 -2.96 12.94
N ARG A 85 16.92 -2.16 11.88
CA ARG A 85 17.92 -2.01 10.80
C ARG A 85 19.25 -1.49 11.33
N LYS A 86 19.22 -0.43 12.15
CA LYS A 86 20.43 0.13 12.77
C LYS A 86 21.15 -0.90 13.63
N TYR A 87 20.43 -1.71 14.40
CA TYR A 87 21.04 -2.76 15.22
C TYR A 87 21.61 -3.91 14.37
N ALA A 88 20.91 -4.32 13.31
CA ALA A 88 21.36 -5.37 12.39
C ALA A 88 22.59 -4.96 11.54
N GLU A 89 22.81 -3.66 11.34
CA GLU A 89 24.04 -3.15 10.72
C GLU A 89 25.23 -3.13 11.70
N GLN A 90 24.96 -2.95 12.99
CA GLN A 90 25.98 -2.88 14.05
C GLN A 90 26.41 -4.25 14.57
N MET A 91 25.50 -5.20 14.59
CA MET A 91 25.76 -6.60 14.91
C MET A 91 25.76 -7.35 13.59
N ASP A 92 26.88 -7.98 13.21
CA ASP A 92 27.06 -8.74 11.96
C ASP A 92 26.10 -9.97 11.88
N ILE A 93 24.81 -9.70 11.72
CA ILE A 93 23.70 -10.67 11.65
C ILE A 93 23.16 -10.67 10.19
N GLY A 94 24.03 -10.38 9.22
CA GLY A 94 23.73 -10.30 7.78
C GLY A 94 24.14 -11.54 7.00
#